data_AF-A0A520WSP1-F1
#
_entry.id   AF-A0A520WSP1-F1
#
_cell.length_a   1.000
_cell.length_b   1.000
_cell.length_c   1.000
_cell.angle_alpha   90.00
_cell.angle_beta   90.00
_cell.angle_gamma   90.00
#
_symmetry.space_group_name_H-M   'P 1'
#
loop_
_entity.id
_entity.type
_entity.pdbx_description
1 polymer ?
#
loop_
_entity_poly.entity_id
_entity_poly.type
_entity_poly.pdbx_seq_one_letter_code
_entity_poly.pdbx_strand_id
1 'polypeptide(L)'
;MTFFLRRFRRNRQQQTRRLPPLNWVQPWWVHRWREQNKHIAIDAPQSNKVARSWTLLGNLESPARIAVDRRGLVAARPGSWSLDWWLRVDDDWIFPSEHGAVRQRLIDGAPVVETVIRAAGGDLIHRVYAARADSEYLIVEVDNQATRPVALAWAIRPYDHLGGGRVENIGLEDRTLYIDGQVGVICGRTPGRLVTGSGGVDPALSLDKTEESPKSVVCEQGMASAALITPLVHGATLRCVVPLGAPPDSDPTSKIPTASQVARGWGQHAVKASRFVLPPGHLNDVFDAARQSLLLASTGEDIVPVPGGPPHTASDEATVLIGLAECGYDIAVREILISRAKRQDRMGAVVHNGVDVTSATLTAAGRALELAPDEALSKALSEFAADGARWILANPDPTAKEGLLSASRILKGVGADKAVHELAELIPSLTVPDIKKSDDIEGINTLEMAKSAFDQLTTDPETGFVKLEQLASLASPTMNWPTCVDPSTKSGTAGAGHDLRVSAWFVRSLLRLLVDDTCDQLRLALVWPKEWLGLGVEVHGVPSRYGDVSWAVRWHGDRPAVLWEVDDGPIDLKVQVPGLDPQFQGEGRVGEQLLSPVGNEVEMYDPVDADPEPPASGTFS
;
A
#
# COMPACT_ATOMS: atom_id res chain seq x y z
N MET A 1 -39.84 -8.72 -29.76
CA MET A 1 -39.55 -10.08 -30.24
C MET A 1 -38.30 -10.58 -29.55
N THR A 2 -38.55 -11.30 -28.47
CA THR A 2 -37.64 -12.15 -27.71
C THR A 2 -37.03 -13.23 -28.61
N PHE A 3 -35.84 -13.73 -28.24
CA PHE A 3 -35.05 -14.84 -28.82
C PHE A 3 -33.80 -14.43 -29.61
N PHE A 4 -32.69 -14.21 -28.91
CA PHE A 4 -31.37 -14.86 -29.15
C PHE A 4 -30.41 -14.52 -27.98
N LEU A 5 -30.80 -14.91 -26.77
CA LEU A 5 -29.96 -14.88 -25.57
C LEU A 5 -29.86 -16.32 -25.05
N ARG A 6 -28.93 -17.12 -25.59
CA ARG A 6 -28.31 -18.26 -24.88
C ARG A 6 -27.30 -19.00 -25.76
N ARG A 7 -26.17 -19.34 -25.12
CA ARG A 7 -25.08 -20.24 -25.52
C ARG A 7 -23.95 -19.68 -26.40
N PHE A 8 -23.18 -18.76 -25.83
CA PHE A 8 -21.71 -18.73 -25.99
C PHE A 8 -21.02 -18.38 -24.65
N ARG A 9 -21.31 -19.16 -23.60
CA ARG A 9 -20.42 -19.29 -22.43
C ARG A 9 -19.62 -20.60 -22.61
N ARG A 10 -18.59 -20.57 -23.46
CA ARG A 10 -17.56 -21.61 -23.54
C ARG A 10 -16.21 -20.93 -23.30
N ASN A 11 -15.50 -21.34 -22.25
CA ASN A 11 -14.09 -21.08 -21.95
C ASN A 11 -13.47 -19.76 -22.45
N ARG A 12 -13.89 -18.59 -21.90
CA ARG A 12 -13.21 -17.29 -22.13
C ARG A 12 -11.84 -17.17 -21.42
N GLN A 13 -11.47 -18.11 -20.55
CA GLN A 13 -10.23 -18.03 -19.73
C GLN A 13 -8.94 -18.48 -20.44
N GLN A 14 -8.98 -18.91 -21.71
CA GLN A 14 -7.81 -19.47 -22.42
C GLN A 14 -7.54 -18.88 -23.82
N GLN A 15 -8.06 -17.70 -24.16
CA GLN A 15 -7.53 -16.96 -25.32
C GLN A 15 -6.29 -16.15 -24.89
N THR A 16 -5.20 -16.29 -25.64
CA THR A 16 -3.89 -15.73 -25.29
C THR A 16 -3.96 -14.21 -25.24
N ARG A 17 -3.78 -13.64 -24.04
CA ARG A 17 -3.50 -12.22 -23.83
C ARG A 17 -2.20 -11.88 -24.54
N ARG A 18 -2.19 -10.87 -25.41
CA ARG A 18 -1.00 -10.48 -26.19
C ARG A 18 -0.83 -8.98 -26.11
N LEU A 19 0.42 -8.53 -26.09
CA LEU A 19 0.71 -7.12 -26.28
C LEU A 19 0.37 -6.71 -27.72
N PRO A 20 -0.07 -5.47 -27.94
CA PRO A 20 -0.15 -4.92 -29.27
C PRO A 20 1.21 -4.87 -29.97
N PRO A 21 1.23 -4.74 -31.31
CA PRO A 21 2.44 -4.57 -32.09
C PRO A 21 3.39 -3.50 -31.53
N LEU A 22 4.70 -3.75 -31.59
CA LEU A 22 5.72 -2.88 -30.96
C LEU A 22 5.81 -1.45 -31.53
N ASN A 23 5.19 -1.18 -32.67
CA ASN A 23 5.07 0.16 -33.25
C ASN A 23 3.91 0.99 -32.66
N TRP A 24 3.10 0.40 -31.77
CA TRP A 24 2.14 1.14 -30.95
C TRP A 24 2.87 1.95 -29.87
N VAL A 25 2.19 2.95 -29.32
CA VAL A 25 2.58 3.53 -28.02
C VAL A 25 2.48 2.41 -26.99
N GLN A 26 3.60 2.06 -26.37
CA GLN A 26 3.70 0.93 -25.45
C GLN A 26 3.63 1.39 -23.99
N PRO A 27 3.25 0.52 -23.04
CA PRO A 27 3.37 0.84 -21.62
C PRO A 27 4.85 1.02 -21.26
N TRP A 28 5.13 1.85 -20.26
CA TRP A 28 6.50 2.24 -19.88
C TRP A 28 7.43 1.05 -19.63
N TRP A 29 6.91 -0.04 -19.07
CA TRP A 29 7.71 -1.23 -18.78
C TRP A 29 8.27 -1.91 -20.04
N VAL A 30 7.61 -1.79 -21.20
CA VAL A 30 8.13 -2.31 -22.48
C VAL A 30 9.30 -1.45 -22.96
N HIS A 31 9.27 -0.14 -22.74
CA HIS A 31 10.41 0.73 -23.04
C HIS A 31 11.62 0.35 -22.17
N ARG A 32 11.42 0.10 -20.88
CA ARG A 32 12.47 -0.42 -19.98
C ARG A 32 13.00 -1.77 -20.43
N TRP A 33 12.13 -2.67 -20.86
CA TRP A 33 12.54 -3.97 -21.39
C TRP A 33 13.44 -3.80 -22.61
N ARG A 34 13.07 -2.92 -23.56
CA ARG A 34 13.89 -2.63 -24.75
C ARG A 34 15.25 -2.06 -24.37
N GLU A 35 15.29 -1.18 -23.37
CA GLU A 35 16.54 -0.58 -22.89
C GLU A 35 17.52 -1.62 -22.32
N GLN A 36 17.01 -2.64 -21.62
CA GLN A 36 17.80 -3.71 -21.03
C GLN A 36 18.17 -4.82 -22.02
N ASN A 37 17.39 -5.01 -23.10
CA ASN A 37 17.55 -6.11 -24.05
C ASN A 37 18.07 -5.67 -25.43
N LYS A 38 18.72 -4.50 -25.54
CA LYS A 38 19.21 -3.91 -26.81
C LYS A 38 20.11 -4.82 -27.66
N HIS A 39 20.70 -5.86 -27.06
CA HIS A 39 21.72 -6.70 -27.69
C HIS A 39 21.23 -8.10 -28.11
N ILE A 40 19.96 -8.44 -27.90
CA ILE A 40 19.44 -9.79 -28.15
C ILE A 40 18.19 -9.67 -29.04
N ALA A 41 18.15 -10.43 -30.14
CA ALA A 41 16.94 -10.59 -30.94
C ALA A 41 15.95 -11.49 -30.18
N ILE A 42 15.22 -10.92 -29.22
CA ILE A 42 14.19 -11.61 -28.44
C ILE A 42 12.81 -11.20 -28.97
N ASP A 43 11.88 -12.16 -28.96
CA ASP A 43 10.46 -11.87 -29.15
C ASP A 43 9.96 -10.83 -28.12
N ALA A 44 8.89 -10.11 -28.48
CA ALA A 44 8.26 -9.17 -27.57
C ALA A 44 7.90 -9.85 -26.23
N PRO A 45 8.11 -9.17 -25.08
CA PRO A 45 7.84 -9.76 -23.78
C PRO A 45 6.35 -10.08 -23.63
N GLN A 46 6.01 -11.23 -23.06
CA GLN A 46 4.61 -11.61 -22.82
C GLN A 46 4.04 -11.00 -21.53
N SER A 47 4.91 -10.64 -20.58
CA SER A 47 4.54 -10.06 -19.29
C SER A 47 5.64 -9.13 -18.75
N ASN A 48 5.25 -8.24 -17.84
CA ASN A 48 6.17 -7.30 -17.20
C ASN A 48 7.07 -8.01 -16.17
N LYS A 49 8.38 -8.00 -16.42
CA LYS A 49 9.45 -8.54 -15.55
C LYS A 49 10.61 -7.56 -15.28
N VAL A 50 10.49 -6.30 -15.68
CA VAL A 50 11.61 -5.35 -15.69
C VAL A 50 11.32 -4.01 -15.03
N ALA A 51 10.04 -3.63 -14.97
CA ALA A 51 9.60 -2.39 -14.37
C ALA A 51 8.25 -2.63 -13.67
N ARG A 52 8.22 -3.67 -12.84
CA ARG A 52 7.10 -4.00 -11.95
C ARG A 52 7.06 -2.97 -10.82
N SER A 53 6.66 -1.74 -11.15
CA SER A 53 6.63 -0.61 -10.22
C SER A 53 5.37 0.19 -10.47
N TRP A 54 4.48 0.17 -9.50
CA TRP A 54 3.21 0.87 -9.53
C TRP A 54 2.83 1.28 -8.12
N THR A 55 1.84 2.15 -7.99
CA THR A 55 1.24 2.53 -6.72
C THR A 55 -0.17 1.98 -6.65
N LEU A 56 -0.52 1.42 -5.49
CA LEU A 56 -1.84 0.89 -5.20
C LEU A 56 -2.75 2.00 -4.70
N LEU A 57 -3.97 2.07 -5.25
CA LEU A 57 -5.02 3.00 -4.84
C LEU A 57 -6.33 2.22 -4.58
N GLY A 58 -7.21 2.81 -3.79
CA GLY A 58 -8.54 2.28 -3.51
C GLY A 58 -9.24 3.07 -2.41
N ASN A 59 -10.48 2.70 -2.11
CA ASN A 59 -11.21 3.22 -0.95
C ASN A 59 -11.03 2.27 0.24
N LEU A 60 -11.09 2.84 1.45
CA LEU A 60 -11.26 2.05 2.67
C LEU A 60 -12.52 1.18 2.56
N GLU A 61 -12.43 -0.04 3.09
CA GLU A 61 -13.52 -1.01 3.12
C GLU A 61 -14.04 -1.45 1.74
N SER A 62 -13.33 -1.08 0.66
CA SER A 62 -13.61 -1.59 -0.68
C SER A 62 -12.67 -2.75 -1.00
N PRO A 63 -13.08 -3.78 -1.75
CA PRO A 63 -12.15 -4.74 -2.34
C PRO A 63 -11.49 -4.22 -3.63
N ALA A 64 -11.96 -3.10 -4.19
CA ALA A 64 -11.42 -2.57 -5.44
C ALA A 64 -10.01 -1.99 -5.22
N ARG A 65 -9.04 -2.50 -5.99
CA ARG A 65 -7.65 -2.06 -5.96
C ARG A 65 -7.18 -1.71 -7.35
N ILE A 66 -6.61 -0.51 -7.49
CA ILE A 66 -6.16 0.05 -8.76
C ILE A 66 -4.66 0.25 -8.72
N ALA A 67 -3.98 -0.10 -9.81
CA ALA A 67 -2.56 0.14 -9.97
C ALA A 67 -2.33 1.33 -10.91
N VAL A 68 -1.48 2.27 -10.49
CA VAL A 68 -1.00 3.38 -11.32
C VAL A 68 0.50 3.23 -11.50
N ASP A 69 0.95 3.10 -12.75
CA ASP A 69 2.38 2.93 -13.02
C ASP A 69 3.19 4.23 -12.79
N ARG A 70 4.52 4.14 -12.93
CA ARG A 70 5.45 5.27 -12.76
C ARG A 70 5.24 6.44 -13.73
N ARG A 71 4.43 6.26 -14.78
CA ARG A 71 4.12 7.26 -15.80
C ARG A 71 2.65 7.71 -15.78
N GLY A 72 1.88 7.26 -14.80
CA GLY A 72 0.49 7.65 -14.61
C GLY A 72 -0.50 6.80 -15.43
N LEU A 73 -0.07 5.69 -16.03
CA LEU A 73 -0.99 4.75 -16.67
C LEU A 73 -1.81 4.02 -15.60
N VAL A 74 -3.13 4.07 -15.74
CA VAL A 74 -4.09 3.53 -14.77
C VAL A 74 -4.60 2.19 -15.26
N ALA A 75 -4.33 1.12 -14.52
CA ALA A 75 -4.85 -0.20 -14.86
C ALA A 75 -6.26 -0.39 -14.29
N ALA A 76 -7.25 -0.49 -15.19
CA ALA A 76 -8.65 -0.58 -14.79
C ALA A 76 -8.95 -1.88 -14.04
N ARG A 77 -8.48 -3.02 -14.56
CA ARG A 77 -8.48 -4.33 -13.88
C ARG A 77 -7.30 -5.17 -14.38
N PRO A 78 -6.72 -6.06 -13.55
CA PRO A 78 -5.61 -6.92 -13.96
C PRO A 78 -5.91 -7.74 -15.22
N GLY A 79 -5.07 -7.57 -16.24
CA GLY A 79 -5.14 -8.25 -17.53
C GLY A 79 -6.33 -7.88 -18.40
N SER A 80 -6.88 -6.67 -18.25
CA SER A 80 -7.99 -6.15 -19.06
C SER A 80 -7.56 -5.01 -19.99
N TRP A 81 -7.67 -3.76 -19.54
CA TRP A 81 -7.33 -2.55 -20.25
C TRP A 81 -6.77 -1.51 -19.28
N SER A 82 -6.15 -0.47 -19.83
CA SER A 82 -5.67 0.67 -19.07
C SER A 82 -6.08 1.99 -19.69
N LEU A 83 -6.11 3.03 -18.85
CA LEU A 83 -6.30 4.41 -19.24
C LEU A 83 -4.96 5.13 -19.18
N ASP A 84 -4.57 5.71 -20.30
CA ASP A 84 -3.36 6.51 -20.46
C ASP A 84 -3.73 7.98 -20.78
N TRP A 85 -2.77 8.89 -20.61
CA TRP A 85 -3.00 10.34 -20.65
C TRP A 85 -1.98 11.02 -21.58
N TRP A 86 -2.36 11.23 -22.83
CA TRP A 86 -1.46 11.83 -23.82
C TRP A 86 -1.71 13.31 -23.94
N LEU A 87 -0.65 14.06 -24.20
CA LEU A 87 -0.70 15.52 -24.24
C LEU A 87 -0.22 16.00 -25.60
N ARG A 88 -0.97 16.89 -26.23
CA ARG A 88 -0.50 17.63 -27.40
C ARG A 88 -0.11 19.04 -26.97
N VAL A 89 1.14 19.37 -27.19
CA VAL A 89 1.70 20.71 -26.95
C VAL A 89 2.19 21.24 -28.28
N ASP A 90 1.65 22.37 -28.70
CA ASP A 90 1.88 22.90 -30.04
C ASP A 90 1.53 21.83 -31.10
N ASP A 91 2.51 21.38 -31.88
CA ASP A 91 2.32 20.36 -32.92
C ASP A 91 2.77 18.95 -32.53
N ASP A 92 3.33 18.78 -31.32
CA ASP A 92 3.91 17.51 -30.90
C ASP A 92 3.04 16.80 -29.86
N TRP A 93 2.89 15.48 -30.04
CA TRP A 93 2.31 14.60 -29.04
C TRP A 93 3.38 14.09 -28.08
N ILE A 94 3.07 14.18 -26.79
CA ILE A 94 3.85 13.68 -25.67
C ILE A 94 3.13 12.46 -25.11
N PHE A 95 3.82 11.32 -25.14
CA PHE A 95 3.40 10.08 -24.51
C PHE A 95 4.17 9.90 -23.19
N PRO A 96 3.51 9.86 -22.01
CA PRO A 96 4.19 9.74 -20.73
C PRO A 96 5.11 8.51 -20.61
N SER A 97 4.79 7.42 -21.31
CA SER A 97 5.61 6.20 -21.34
C SER A 97 6.98 6.39 -22.00
N GLU A 98 7.09 7.35 -22.93
CA GLU A 98 8.29 7.67 -23.72
C GLU A 98 9.02 8.91 -23.20
N HIS A 99 8.33 9.74 -22.41
CA HIS A 99 8.88 11.00 -21.93
C HIS A 99 9.94 10.80 -20.83
N GLY A 100 11.11 11.43 -21.01
CA GLY A 100 12.24 11.31 -20.09
C GLY A 100 11.99 11.96 -18.72
N ALA A 101 11.30 13.10 -18.70
CA ALA A 101 11.06 13.90 -17.49
C ALA A 101 9.62 13.78 -17.01
N VAL A 102 9.31 12.70 -16.28
CA VAL A 102 8.04 12.52 -15.57
C VAL A 102 8.35 12.33 -14.08
N ARG A 103 7.76 13.17 -13.24
CA ARG A 103 7.89 13.09 -11.77
C ARG A 103 6.60 12.50 -11.19
N GLN A 104 6.71 11.73 -10.12
CA GLN A 104 5.55 11.17 -9.44
C GLN A 104 5.73 11.29 -7.93
N ARG A 105 4.65 11.55 -7.20
CA ARG A 105 4.62 11.60 -5.73
C ARG A 105 3.24 11.22 -5.18
N LEU A 106 3.17 10.94 -3.89
CA LEU A 106 1.92 10.93 -3.13
C LEU A 106 1.60 12.34 -2.61
N ILE A 107 0.31 12.64 -2.41
CA ILE A 107 -0.14 13.82 -1.68
C ILE A 107 -0.31 13.43 -0.21
N ASP A 108 0.44 14.05 0.69
CA ASP A 108 0.40 13.83 2.15
C ASP A 108 0.51 12.34 2.57
N GLY A 109 1.28 11.54 1.83
CA GLY A 109 1.42 10.09 2.04
C GLY A 109 0.16 9.27 1.71
N ALA A 110 -0.96 9.93 1.36
CA ALA A 110 -2.21 9.28 1.05
C ALA A 110 -2.17 8.58 -0.31
N PRO A 111 -3.05 7.59 -0.57
CA PRO A 111 -3.18 6.91 -1.87
C PRO A 111 -3.88 7.82 -2.89
N VAL A 112 -3.22 8.95 -3.16
CA VAL A 112 -3.55 10.02 -4.09
C VAL A 112 -2.27 10.31 -4.85
N VAL A 113 -2.18 9.82 -6.08
CA VAL A 113 -0.96 9.90 -6.89
C VAL A 113 -0.99 11.14 -7.74
N GLU A 114 0.09 11.91 -7.72
CA GLU A 114 0.34 13.04 -8.61
C GLU A 114 1.48 12.68 -9.57
N THR A 115 1.22 12.72 -10.87
CA THR A 115 2.20 12.52 -11.94
C THR A 115 2.33 13.82 -12.74
N VAL A 116 3.54 14.36 -12.82
CA VAL A 116 3.80 15.70 -13.37
C VAL A 116 4.71 15.63 -14.59
N ILE A 117 4.28 16.28 -15.67
CA ILE A 117 5.08 16.55 -16.87
C ILE A 117 5.23 18.06 -17.01
N ARG A 118 6.47 18.54 -17.14
CA ARG A 118 6.74 19.96 -17.42
C ARG A 118 6.76 20.18 -18.93
N ALA A 119 5.78 20.90 -19.45
CA ALA A 119 5.64 21.21 -20.87
C ALA A 119 4.80 22.50 -21.02
N ALA A 120 4.69 23.04 -22.25
CA ALA A 120 3.85 24.22 -22.51
C ALA A 120 4.15 25.46 -21.61
N GLY A 121 5.37 25.54 -21.06
CA GLY A 121 5.81 26.63 -20.18
C GLY A 121 5.50 26.44 -18.68
N GLY A 122 4.97 25.30 -18.25
CA GLY A 122 4.77 24.99 -16.82
C GLY A 122 4.40 23.52 -16.57
N ASP A 123 3.66 23.25 -15.50
CA ASP A 123 3.38 21.88 -15.06
C ASP A 123 2.00 21.40 -15.53
N LEU A 124 1.96 20.21 -16.13
CA LEU A 124 0.74 19.46 -16.43
C LEU A 124 0.66 18.32 -15.43
N ILE A 125 -0.39 18.35 -14.61
CA ILE A 125 -0.45 17.55 -13.39
C ILE A 125 -1.60 16.55 -13.50
N HIS A 126 -1.28 15.27 -13.69
CA HIS A 126 -2.22 14.17 -13.67
C HIS A 126 -2.38 13.63 -12.24
N ARG A 127 -3.60 13.65 -11.70
CA ARG A 127 -3.95 13.10 -10.39
C ARG A 127 -4.87 11.90 -10.54
N VAL A 128 -4.59 10.87 -9.74
CA VAL A 128 -5.40 9.65 -9.67
C VAL A 128 -5.66 9.30 -8.21
N TYR A 129 -6.94 9.12 -7.87
CA TYR A 129 -7.36 8.77 -6.51
C TYR A 129 -8.74 8.13 -6.49
N ALA A 130 -9.03 7.32 -5.48
CA ALA A 130 -10.35 6.75 -5.28
C ALA A 130 -11.18 7.64 -4.33
N ALA A 131 -12.49 7.69 -4.55
CA ALA A 131 -13.41 8.29 -3.59
C ALA A 131 -14.75 7.55 -3.59
N ARG A 132 -15.51 7.76 -2.51
CA ARG A 132 -16.89 7.29 -2.38
C ARG A 132 -17.82 8.50 -2.32
N ALA A 133 -18.89 8.45 -3.11
CA ALA A 133 -19.99 9.42 -3.04
C ALA A 133 -21.32 8.64 -2.98
N ASP A 134 -22.11 8.62 -4.05
CA ASP A 134 -23.27 7.73 -4.23
C ASP A 134 -22.87 6.30 -4.64
N SER A 135 -21.73 6.16 -5.31
CA SER A 135 -21.06 4.88 -5.59
C SER A 135 -19.55 5.02 -5.34
N GLU A 136 -18.79 3.99 -5.68
CA GLU A 136 -17.33 4.00 -5.62
C GLU A 136 -16.74 4.37 -6.98
N TYR A 137 -15.80 5.31 -6.97
CA TYR A 137 -15.17 5.82 -8.18
C TYR A 137 -13.66 5.88 -8.03
N LEU A 138 -12.99 5.67 -9.16
CA LEU A 138 -11.67 6.18 -9.38
C LEU A 138 -11.79 7.49 -10.16
N ILE A 139 -11.14 8.52 -9.65
CA ILE A 139 -11.07 9.84 -10.27
C ILE A 139 -9.72 9.93 -10.97
N VAL A 140 -9.76 10.35 -12.24
CA VAL A 140 -8.58 10.70 -13.02
C VAL A 140 -8.76 12.14 -13.49
N GLU A 141 -7.80 13.00 -13.20
CA GLU A 141 -7.89 14.40 -13.59
C GLU A 141 -6.54 14.95 -14.03
N VAL A 142 -6.55 15.86 -15.00
CA VAL A 142 -5.36 16.59 -15.43
C VAL A 142 -5.60 18.07 -15.26
N ASP A 143 -4.73 18.69 -14.46
CA ASP A 143 -4.70 20.11 -14.20
C ASP A 143 -3.63 20.79 -15.06
N ASN A 144 -4.02 21.81 -15.82
CA ASN A 144 -3.10 22.57 -16.66
C ASN A 144 -2.60 23.82 -15.92
N GLN A 145 -1.48 23.66 -15.21
CA GLN A 145 -0.75 24.77 -14.60
C GLN A 145 0.37 25.31 -15.52
N ALA A 146 0.38 24.90 -16.79
CA ALA A 146 1.28 25.44 -17.80
C ALA A 146 0.73 26.74 -18.40
N THR A 147 1.61 27.60 -18.91
CA THR A 147 1.24 28.93 -19.40
C THR A 147 0.39 28.96 -20.68
N ARG A 148 0.19 27.80 -21.33
CA ARG A 148 -0.47 27.69 -22.64
C ARG A 148 -1.53 26.58 -22.64
N PRO A 149 -2.58 26.69 -23.47
CA PRO A 149 -3.53 25.60 -23.67
C PRO A 149 -2.85 24.38 -24.31
N VAL A 150 -3.33 23.19 -23.96
CA VAL A 150 -2.87 21.91 -24.52
C VAL A 150 -4.07 21.08 -24.95
N ALA A 151 -3.87 20.05 -25.77
CA ALA A 151 -4.88 19.02 -25.98
C ALA A 151 -4.57 17.82 -25.09
N LEU A 152 -5.58 17.27 -24.41
CA LEU A 152 -5.47 16.06 -23.61
C LEU A 152 -6.23 14.93 -24.30
N ALA A 153 -5.59 13.78 -24.45
CA ALA A 153 -6.23 12.57 -24.92
C ALA A 153 -6.26 11.49 -23.82
N TRP A 154 -7.46 11.08 -23.43
CA TRP A 154 -7.65 9.89 -22.61
C TRP A 154 -7.62 8.65 -23.50
N ALA A 155 -6.56 7.86 -23.41
CA ALA A 155 -6.33 6.73 -24.29
C ALA A 155 -6.67 5.39 -23.62
N ILE A 156 -7.54 4.61 -24.24
CA ILE A 156 -7.98 3.29 -23.81
C ILE A 156 -7.11 2.27 -24.51
N ARG A 157 -6.34 1.52 -23.72
CA ARG A 157 -5.28 0.63 -24.22
C ARG A 157 -5.57 -0.83 -23.85
N PRO A 158 -5.45 -1.78 -24.80
CA PRO A 158 -5.67 -3.21 -24.56
C PRO A 158 -4.41 -3.87 -23.95
N TYR A 159 -3.87 -3.26 -22.90
CA TYR A 159 -2.76 -3.75 -22.08
C TYR A 159 -2.78 -3.06 -20.73
N ASP A 160 -1.96 -3.51 -19.79
CA ASP A 160 -1.77 -2.87 -18.49
C ASP A 160 -0.32 -2.98 -17.99
N HIS A 161 -0.14 -2.72 -16.69
CA HIS A 161 1.13 -2.82 -15.99
C HIS A 161 1.68 -4.25 -15.87
N LEU A 162 0.89 -5.29 -16.16
CA LEU A 162 1.28 -6.70 -16.07
C LEU A 162 1.56 -7.33 -17.42
N GLY A 163 0.88 -6.90 -18.48
CA GLY A 163 1.04 -7.48 -19.81
C GLY A 163 -0.02 -7.07 -20.82
N GLY A 164 -0.17 -7.91 -21.84
CA GLY A 164 -1.24 -7.79 -22.82
C GLY A 164 -2.63 -7.89 -22.20
N GLY A 165 -3.55 -7.09 -22.72
CA GLY A 165 -4.94 -7.05 -22.34
C GLY A 165 -5.85 -7.58 -23.44
N ARG A 166 -7.15 -7.34 -23.30
CA ARG A 166 -8.11 -7.64 -24.36
C ARG A 166 -9.33 -6.73 -24.30
N VAL A 167 -9.63 -6.07 -25.40
CA VAL A 167 -10.78 -5.17 -25.58
C VAL A 167 -11.43 -5.47 -26.93
N GLU A 168 -12.68 -5.89 -26.93
CA GLU A 168 -13.45 -6.21 -28.14
C GLU A 168 -14.16 -4.99 -28.71
N ASN A 169 -14.70 -4.14 -27.83
CA ASN A 169 -15.57 -3.05 -28.23
C ASN A 169 -15.35 -1.82 -27.36
N ILE A 170 -15.25 -0.65 -27.99
CA ILE A 170 -15.29 0.65 -27.32
C ILE A 170 -16.39 1.48 -27.99
N GLY A 171 -17.29 2.06 -27.20
CA GLY A 171 -18.34 2.97 -27.68
C GLY A 171 -18.41 4.24 -26.85
N LEU A 172 -18.70 5.36 -27.48
CA LEU A 172 -18.93 6.66 -26.85
C LEU A 172 -20.40 7.06 -27.03
N GLU A 173 -21.10 7.23 -25.92
CA GLU A 173 -22.45 7.77 -25.85
C GLU A 173 -22.42 9.02 -24.97
N ASP A 174 -22.76 10.16 -25.57
CA ASP A 174 -22.62 11.51 -24.98
C ASP A 174 -21.22 11.80 -24.41
N ARG A 175 -21.02 11.51 -23.13
CA ARG A 175 -19.76 11.71 -22.39
C ARG A 175 -19.22 10.43 -21.75
N THR A 176 -19.85 9.29 -22.01
CA THR A 176 -19.58 8.01 -21.40
C THR A 176 -18.96 7.05 -22.40
N LEU A 177 -17.77 6.55 -22.07
CA LEU A 177 -17.11 5.47 -22.78
C LEU A 177 -17.52 4.12 -22.18
N TYR A 178 -18.05 3.27 -23.05
CA TYR A 178 -18.36 1.88 -22.78
C TYR A 178 -17.25 1.01 -23.33
N ILE A 179 -16.73 0.10 -22.52
CA ILE A 179 -15.65 -0.82 -22.85
C ILE A 179 -16.19 -2.24 -22.61
N ASP A 180 -16.25 -3.04 -23.67
CA ASP A 180 -16.88 -4.37 -23.70
C ASP A 180 -18.31 -4.37 -23.12
N GLY A 181 -19.06 -3.30 -23.41
CA GLY A 181 -20.45 -3.12 -22.97
C GLY A 181 -20.61 -2.75 -21.49
N GLN A 182 -19.52 -2.45 -20.78
CA GLN A 182 -19.55 -1.93 -19.40
C GLN A 182 -19.16 -0.46 -19.39
N VAL A 183 -19.69 0.31 -18.44
CA VAL A 183 -19.25 1.70 -18.24
C VAL A 183 -17.77 1.69 -17.86
N GLY A 184 -16.94 2.29 -18.71
CA GLY A 184 -15.49 2.36 -18.54
C GLY A 184 -15.06 3.71 -17.97
N VAL A 185 -15.38 4.79 -18.67
CA VAL A 185 -14.99 6.15 -18.28
C VAL A 185 -16.17 7.10 -18.48
N ILE A 186 -16.50 7.92 -17.50
CA ILE A 186 -17.49 8.99 -17.61
C ILE A 186 -16.75 10.32 -17.54
N CYS A 187 -16.82 11.13 -18.60
CA CYS A 187 -16.14 12.42 -18.66
C CYS A 187 -16.94 13.49 -17.90
N GLY A 188 -16.25 14.41 -17.23
CA GLY A 188 -16.87 15.56 -16.54
C GLY A 188 -17.53 16.57 -17.48
N ARG A 189 -17.25 16.49 -18.78
CA ARG A 189 -17.89 17.28 -19.83
C ARG A 189 -17.93 16.48 -21.13
N THR A 190 -18.77 16.91 -22.07
CA THR A 190 -18.82 16.30 -23.40
C THR A 190 -17.46 16.41 -24.07
N PRO A 191 -16.86 15.27 -24.49
CA PRO A 191 -15.55 15.27 -25.10
C PRO A 191 -15.58 15.82 -26.52
N GLY A 192 -14.42 16.30 -27.00
CA GLY A 192 -14.32 16.89 -28.33
C GLY A 192 -14.36 15.84 -29.44
N ARG A 193 -13.50 14.81 -29.34
CA ARG A 193 -13.28 13.89 -30.45
C ARG A 193 -12.81 12.51 -30.00
N LEU A 194 -13.38 11.45 -30.58
CA LEU A 194 -12.91 10.07 -30.39
C LEU A 194 -12.10 9.59 -31.62
N VAL A 195 -10.83 9.26 -31.42
CA VAL A 195 -10.00 8.58 -32.42
C VAL A 195 -9.95 7.11 -32.06
N THR A 196 -10.21 6.21 -33.00
CA THR A 196 -10.27 4.76 -32.72
C THR A 196 -9.21 3.98 -33.49
N GLY A 197 -8.81 2.84 -32.95
CA GLY A 197 -7.95 1.85 -33.60
C GLY A 197 -8.53 0.46 -33.50
N SER A 198 -8.45 -0.28 -34.62
CA SER A 198 -8.85 -1.68 -34.73
C SER A 198 -7.89 -2.44 -35.64
N GLY A 199 -7.94 -3.77 -35.59
CA GLY A 199 -7.19 -4.64 -36.50
C GLY A 199 -5.66 -4.50 -36.39
N GLY A 200 -5.15 -4.09 -35.23
CA GLY A 200 -3.71 -3.92 -35.00
C GLY A 200 -3.16 -2.53 -35.39
N VAL A 201 -4.02 -1.55 -35.66
CA VAL A 201 -3.62 -0.14 -35.88
C VAL A 201 -3.81 0.68 -34.61
N ASP A 202 -2.78 1.41 -34.19
CA ASP A 202 -2.82 2.29 -33.03
C ASP A 202 -3.56 3.61 -33.35
N PRO A 203 -4.52 4.08 -32.52
CA PRO A 203 -5.12 5.40 -32.66
C PRO A 203 -4.08 6.55 -32.63
N ALA A 204 -2.91 6.34 -32.02
CA ALA A 204 -1.82 7.33 -31.98
C ALA A 204 -1.39 7.80 -33.39
N LEU A 205 -1.51 6.95 -34.42
CA LEU A 205 -1.14 7.28 -35.80
C LEU A 205 -2.14 8.21 -36.52
N SER A 206 -3.29 8.48 -35.90
CA SER A 206 -4.38 9.24 -36.52
C SER A 206 -4.87 10.41 -35.66
N LEU A 207 -4.13 10.77 -34.61
CA LEU A 207 -4.54 11.85 -33.69
C LEU A 207 -4.74 13.19 -34.38
N ASP A 208 -3.95 13.48 -35.43
CA ASP A 208 -3.96 14.77 -36.13
C ASP A 208 -4.82 14.80 -37.39
N LYS A 209 -5.30 13.65 -37.87
CA LYS A 209 -6.22 13.59 -39.03
C LYS A 209 -7.52 14.31 -38.67
N THR A 210 -8.21 15.01 -39.55
CA THR A 210 -9.45 15.76 -39.19
C THR A 210 -10.75 15.09 -39.67
N GLU A 211 -10.68 13.82 -40.05
CA GLU A 211 -11.84 13.06 -40.55
C GLU A 211 -12.94 12.86 -39.49
N GLU A 212 -14.16 12.60 -39.97
CA GLU A 212 -15.31 12.26 -39.13
C GLU A 212 -14.95 11.13 -38.15
N SER A 213 -15.27 11.39 -36.89
CA SER A 213 -14.81 10.55 -35.79
C SER A 213 -15.86 9.49 -35.50
N PRO A 214 -15.52 8.20 -35.65
CA PRO A 214 -16.45 7.14 -35.31
C PRO A 214 -16.77 7.23 -33.82
N LYS A 215 -18.03 6.97 -33.45
CA LYS A 215 -18.45 6.91 -32.04
C LYS A 215 -18.17 5.54 -31.41
N SER A 216 -17.79 4.54 -32.18
CA SER A 216 -17.49 3.21 -31.67
C SER A 216 -16.45 2.48 -32.53
N VAL A 217 -15.87 1.44 -31.96
CA VAL A 217 -14.92 0.56 -32.62
C VAL A 217 -15.07 -0.86 -32.11
N VAL A 218 -15.05 -1.82 -33.02
CA VAL A 218 -15.07 -3.26 -32.72
C VAL A 218 -13.80 -3.89 -33.29
N CYS A 219 -13.20 -4.80 -32.52
CA CYS A 219 -12.03 -5.58 -32.91
C CYS A 219 -12.17 -7.03 -32.45
N GLU A 220 -12.37 -7.95 -33.39
CA GLU A 220 -12.50 -9.39 -33.10
C GLU A 220 -11.22 -9.98 -32.50
N GLN A 221 -10.06 -9.40 -32.83
CA GLN A 221 -8.75 -9.78 -32.27
C GLN A 221 -8.59 -9.34 -30.82
N GLY A 222 -9.51 -8.53 -30.29
CA GLY A 222 -9.45 -8.03 -28.92
C GLY A 222 -8.44 -6.89 -28.72
N MET A 223 -8.13 -6.14 -29.78
CA MET A 223 -7.20 -5.00 -29.78
C MET A 223 -7.91 -3.67 -30.06
N ALA A 224 -9.20 -3.56 -29.72
CA ALA A 224 -9.89 -2.28 -29.84
C ALA A 224 -9.23 -1.27 -28.91
N SER A 225 -8.95 -0.07 -29.42
CA SER A 225 -8.33 1.02 -28.68
C SER A 225 -8.92 2.34 -29.13
N ALA A 226 -8.83 3.35 -28.27
CA ALA A 226 -9.34 4.68 -28.59
C ALA A 226 -8.57 5.77 -27.85
N ALA A 227 -8.63 7.00 -28.36
CA ALA A 227 -8.10 8.19 -27.74
C ALA A 227 -9.17 9.29 -27.78
N LEU A 228 -9.60 9.75 -26.61
CA LEU A 228 -10.62 10.77 -26.46
C LEU A 228 -9.98 12.14 -26.24
N ILE A 229 -9.94 12.97 -27.30
CA ILE A 229 -9.24 14.24 -27.34
C ILE A 229 -10.16 15.37 -26.89
N THR A 230 -9.67 16.18 -25.95
CA THR A 230 -10.38 17.35 -25.40
C THR A 230 -9.40 18.51 -25.19
N PRO A 231 -9.76 19.76 -25.54
CA PRO A 231 -8.91 20.92 -25.26
C PRO A 231 -8.84 21.22 -23.77
N LEU A 232 -7.65 21.51 -23.24
CA LEU A 232 -7.40 21.85 -21.85
C LEU A 232 -6.70 23.20 -21.77
N VAL A 233 -7.47 24.25 -21.49
CA VAL A 233 -6.95 25.62 -21.37
C VAL A 233 -6.11 25.82 -20.10
N HIS A 234 -5.27 26.85 -20.10
CA HIS A 234 -4.50 27.24 -18.91
C HIS A 234 -5.42 27.48 -17.71
N GLY A 235 -5.05 26.94 -16.56
CA GLY A 235 -5.79 27.06 -15.29
C GLY A 235 -7.03 26.17 -15.19
N ALA A 236 -7.32 25.35 -16.21
CA ALA A 236 -8.44 24.43 -16.17
C ALA A 236 -8.00 23.01 -15.77
N THR A 237 -8.92 22.28 -15.13
CA THR A 237 -8.79 20.87 -14.83
C THR A 237 -9.82 20.08 -15.65
N LEU A 238 -9.38 19.02 -16.34
CA LEU A 238 -10.29 18.02 -16.93
C LEU A 238 -10.34 16.81 -16.02
N ARG A 239 -11.54 16.45 -15.57
CA ARG A 239 -11.81 15.29 -14.72
C ARG A 239 -12.66 14.25 -15.44
N CYS A 240 -12.33 12.99 -15.22
CA CYS A 240 -13.16 11.83 -15.57
C CYS A 240 -13.29 10.90 -14.36
N VAL A 241 -14.31 10.05 -14.38
CA VAL A 241 -14.48 8.99 -13.39
C VAL A 241 -14.55 7.61 -14.04
N VAL A 242 -14.00 6.62 -13.34
CA VAL A 242 -14.08 5.21 -13.67
C VAL A 242 -14.83 4.52 -12.53
N PRO A 243 -16.04 3.94 -12.76
CA PRO A 243 -16.78 3.25 -11.72
C PRO A 243 -16.01 2.04 -11.17
N LEU A 244 -15.91 1.95 -9.84
CA LEU A 244 -15.32 0.82 -9.12
C LEU A 244 -16.45 -0.08 -8.61
N GLY A 245 -17.04 -0.88 -9.51
CA GLY A 245 -18.14 -1.79 -9.17
C GLY A 245 -19.39 -1.51 -9.99
N ALA A 246 -20.54 -1.43 -9.31
CA ALA A 246 -21.81 -1.17 -9.99
C ALA A 246 -21.83 0.27 -10.56
N PRO A 247 -22.32 0.46 -11.79
CA PRO A 247 -22.47 1.79 -12.36
C PRO A 247 -23.45 2.61 -11.52
N PRO A 248 -23.25 3.92 -11.42
CA PRO A 248 -24.13 4.77 -10.62
C PRO A 248 -25.50 4.99 -11.26
N ASP A 249 -26.51 5.19 -10.41
CA ASP A 249 -27.87 5.54 -10.84
C ASP A 249 -28.02 7.04 -11.20
N SER A 250 -27.07 7.88 -10.78
CA SER A 250 -27.09 9.34 -10.97
C SER A 250 -25.79 9.86 -11.61
N ASP A 251 -25.75 11.15 -12.00
CA ASP A 251 -24.53 11.75 -12.56
C ASP A 251 -23.43 11.85 -11.48
N PRO A 252 -22.36 11.04 -11.58
CA PRO A 252 -21.35 10.97 -10.55
C PRO A 252 -20.49 12.23 -10.46
N THR A 253 -20.51 13.10 -11.48
CA THR A 253 -19.53 14.19 -11.64
C THR A 253 -19.83 15.45 -10.82
N SER A 254 -21.03 15.54 -10.23
CA SER A 254 -21.50 16.74 -9.53
C SER A 254 -21.07 16.86 -8.06
N LYS A 255 -20.68 15.75 -7.40
CA LYS A 255 -20.37 15.71 -5.95
C LYS A 255 -19.07 14.96 -5.63
N ILE A 256 -18.04 15.12 -6.44
CA ILE A 256 -16.76 14.43 -6.26
C ILE A 256 -15.81 15.26 -5.41
N PRO A 257 -15.21 14.70 -4.34
CA PRO A 257 -14.19 15.39 -3.58
C PRO A 257 -12.91 15.64 -4.41
N THR A 258 -12.23 16.73 -4.11
CA THR A 258 -10.91 17.06 -4.66
C THR A 258 -9.84 16.11 -4.12
N ALA A 259 -8.72 15.97 -4.84
CA ALA A 259 -7.56 15.19 -4.42
C ALA A 259 -7.10 15.55 -2.99
N SER A 260 -7.02 16.85 -2.67
CA SER A 260 -6.63 17.33 -1.34
C SER A 260 -7.66 17.02 -0.26
N GLN A 261 -8.97 17.00 -0.58
CA GLN A 261 -9.99 16.55 0.38
C GLN A 261 -9.86 15.06 0.68
N VAL A 262 -9.59 14.25 -0.34
CA VAL A 262 -9.36 12.80 -0.16
C VAL A 262 -8.11 12.56 0.66
N ALA A 263 -6.98 13.22 0.35
CA ALA A 263 -5.74 13.11 1.10
C ALA A 263 -5.93 13.50 2.58
N ARG A 264 -6.63 14.61 2.87
CA ARG A 264 -6.98 14.98 4.25
C ARG A 264 -7.86 13.93 4.93
N GLY A 265 -8.83 13.35 4.22
CA GLY A 265 -9.67 12.27 4.75
C GLY A 265 -8.83 11.06 5.18
N TRP A 266 -7.89 10.63 4.34
CA TRP A 266 -6.92 9.59 4.68
C TRP A 266 -6.08 9.95 5.90
N GLY A 267 -5.57 11.19 5.98
CA GLY A 267 -4.87 11.69 7.15
C GLY A 267 -5.69 11.59 8.45
N GLN A 268 -6.98 11.89 8.40
CA GLN A 268 -7.87 11.74 9.57
C GLN A 268 -8.07 10.28 9.99
N HIS A 269 -8.10 9.34 9.04
CA HIS A 269 -8.11 7.91 9.37
C HIS A 269 -6.77 7.44 9.93
N ALA A 270 -5.66 7.94 9.39
CA ALA A 270 -4.32 7.58 9.84
C ALA A 270 -4.01 8.11 11.25
N VAL A 271 -4.53 9.28 11.65
CA VAL A 271 -4.33 9.86 12.99
C VAL A 271 -5.15 9.16 14.08
N LYS A 272 -6.10 8.27 13.72
CA LYS A 272 -6.75 7.38 14.70
C LYS A 272 -5.81 6.28 15.24
N ALA A 273 -4.64 6.13 14.62
CA ALA A 273 -3.55 5.26 15.04
C ALA A 273 -2.41 6.10 15.63
N SER A 274 -1.32 5.43 15.99
CA SER A 274 -0.09 6.06 16.49
C SER A 274 0.41 7.23 15.61
N ARG A 275 0.92 8.29 16.25
CA ARG A 275 1.36 9.53 15.61
C ARG A 275 2.74 9.92 16.10
N PHE A 276 3.62 10.36 15.19
CA PHE A 276 4.98 10.76 15.52
C PHE A 276 5.28 12.19 15.06
N VAL A 277 6.17 12.84 15.80
CA VAL A 277 6.88 14.05 15.41
C VAL A 277 8.36 13.68 15.42
N LEU A 278 8.85 13.20 14.29
CA LEU A 278 10.25 12.82 14.10
C LEU A 278 11.01 13.95 13.38
N PRO A 279 12.33 14.05 13.57
CA PRO A 279 13.17 14.93 12.77
C PRO A 279 12.92 14.74 11.26
N PRO A 280 12.89 15.85 10.48
CA PRO A 280 12.60 15.77 9.05
C PRO A 280 13.55 14.81 8.34
N GLY A 281 12.99 13.91 7.52
CA GLY A 281 13.78 12.94 6.79
C GLY A 281 12.95 11.94 6.02
N HIS A 282 13.60 11.30 5.05
CA HIS A 282 12.98 10.32 4.16
C HIS A 282 12.32 9.15 4.90
N LEU A 283 12.85 8.75 6.06
CA LEU A 283 12.30 7.66 6.87
C LEU A 283 10.88 7.97 7.37
N ASN A 284 10.62 9.21 7.79
CA ASN A 284 9.31 9.64 8.27
C ASN A 284 8.28 9.64 7.13
N ASP A 285 8.64 10.19 5.97
CA ASP A 285 7.77 10.22 4.79
C ASP A 285 7.39 8.81 4.32
N VAL A 286 8.36 7.89 4.36
CA VAL A 286 8.15 6.49 4.02
C VAL A 286 7.22 5.81 5.02
N PHE A 287 7.39 6.06 6.32
CA PHE A 287 6.49 5.52 7.34
C PHE A 287 5.05 6.00 7.18
N ASP A 288 4.86 7.30 6.99
CA ASP A 288 3.53 7.90 6.82
C ASP A 288 2.79 7.34 5.60
N ALA A 289 3.49 7.09 4.50
CA ALA A 289 2.91 6.45 3.33
C ALA A 289 2.67 4.94 3.53
N ALA A 290 3.60 4.25 4.19
CA ALA A 290 3.50 2.80 4.42
C ALA A 290 2.32 2.45 5.34
N ARG A 291 2.10 3.19 6.44
CA ARG A 291 0.95 2.95 7.34
C ARG A 291 -0.40 3.19 6.65
N GLN A 292 -0.48 4.19 5.76
CA GLN A 292 -1.69 4.43 4.96
C GLN A 292 -1.89 3.33 3.90
N SER A 293 -0.81 2.82 3.32
CA SER A 293 -0.86 1.67 2.39
C SER A 293 -1.29 0.38 3.09
N LEU A 294 -0.89 0.16 4.34
CA LEU A 294 -1.39 -0.94 5.16
C LEU A 294 -2.88 -0.80 5.46
N LEU A 295 -3.33 0.40 5.86
CA LEU A 295 -4.75 0.64 6.09
C LEU A 295 -5.57 0.38 4.82
N LEU A 296 -5.03 0.74 3.65
CA LEU A 296 -5.61 0.40 2.35
C LEU A 296 -5.69 -1.12 2.10
N ALA A 297 -4.96 -1.98 2.81
CA ALA A 297 -5.12 -3.44 2.67
C ALA A 297 -6.49 -3.92 3.15
N SER A 298 -7.10 -3.23 4.12
CA SER A 298 -8.38 -3.59 4.74
C SER A 298 -9.56 -3.39 3.79
N THR A 299 -10.48 -4.36 3.80
CA THR A 299 -11.79 -4.30 3.14
C THR A 299 -12.94 -4.29 4.15
N GLY A 300 -12.66 -4.04 5.43
CA GLY A 300 -13.64 -4.14 6.54
C GLY A 300 -13.92 -5.59 6.95
N GLU A 301 -14.13 -6.49 5.98
CA GLU A 301 -14.38 -7.92 6.25
C GLU A 301 -13.12 -8.79 6.17
N ASP A 302 -12.10 -8.34 5.45
CA ASP A 302 -10.85 -9.07 5.26
C ASP A 302 -9.71 -8.11 4.84
N ILE A 303 -8.55 -8.65 4.48
CA ILE A 303 -7.54 -7.94 3.71
C ILE A 303 -7.50 -8.46 2.28
N VAL A 304 -7.15 -7.59 1.34
CA VAL A 304 -6.94 -7.97 -0.07
C VAL A 304 -5.47 -7.82 -0.44
N PRO A 305 -4.85 -8.89 -1.00
CA PRO A 305 -3.48 -8.81 -1.48
C PRO A 305 -3.38 -7.87 -2.69
N VAL A 306 -2.16 -7.46 -3.00
CA VAL A 306 -1.90 -6.57 -4.13
C VAL A 306 -2.24 -7.28 -5.45
N PRO A 307 -3.01 -6.63 -6.35
CA PRO A 307 -3.28 -7.17 -7.67
C PRO A 307 -1.98 -7.41 -8.45
N GLY A 308 -1.92 -8.52 -9.19
CA GLY A 308 -0.81 -8.81 -10.08
C GLY A 308 0.49 -9.25 -9.40
N GLY A 309 0.52 -9.37 -8.05
CA GLY A 309 1.60 -10.03 -7.32
C GLY A 309 1.57 -11.56 -7.42
N PRO A 310 2.60 -12.26 -6.92
CA PRO A 310 2.58 -13.72 -6.79
C PRO A 310 1.48 -14.14 -5.79
N PRO A 311 1.08 -15.43 -5.77
CA PRO A 311 0.22 -15.95 -4.71
C PRO A 311 0.83 -15.59 -3.34
N HIS A 312 0.02 -15.03 -2.45
CA HIS A 312 0.40 -14.74 -1.08
C HIS A 312 0.19 -16.00 -0.23
N THR A 313 0.89 -16.07 0.90
CA THR A 313 0.73 -17.12 1.89
C THR A 313 -0.14 -16.64 3.06
N ALA A 314 -0.65 -17.56 3.86
CA ALA A 314 -1.35 -17.22 5.11
C ALA A 314 -0.47 -16.38 6.06
N SER A 315 0.82 -16.71 6.15
CA SER A 315 1.81 -15.98 6.95
C SER A 315 1.97 -14.52 6.52
N ASP A 316 1.90 -14.26 5.21
CA ASP A 316 1.92 -12.90 4.67
C ASP A 316 0.73 -12.08 5.16
N GLU A 317 -0.46 -12.69 5.22
CA GLU A 317 -1.66 -12.04 5.72
C GLU A 317 -1.60 -11.75 7.22
N ALA A 318 -1.10 -12.70 8.01
CA ALA A 318 -0.88 -12.49 9.44
C ALA A 318 0.02 -11.27 9.68
N THR A 319 1.09 -11.14 8.90
CA THR A 319 2.04 -10.03 9.02
C THR A 319 1.37 -8.67 8.76
N VAL A 320 0.52 -8.57 7.73
CA VAL A 320 -0.21 -7.34 7.42
C VAL A 320 -1.21 -7.01 8.54
N LEU A 321 -1.96 -7.99 9.04
CA LEU A 321 -2.89 -7.79 10.15
C LEU A 321 -2.19 -7.38 11.45
N ILE A 322 -1.04 -7.98 11.75
CA ILE A 322 -0.23 -7.58 12.91
C ILE A 322 0.29 -6.15 12.72
N GLY A 323 0.77 -5.79 11.53
CA GLY A 323 1.21 -4.43 11.24
C GLY A 323 0.09 -3.40 11.42
N LEU A 324 -1.15 -3.75 11.05
CA LEU A 324 -2.33 -2.92 11.32
C LEU A 324 -2.60 -2.76 12.82
N ALA A 325 -2.52 -3.85 13.58
CA ALA A 325 -2.72 -3.84 15.03
C ALA A 325 -1.64 -3.01 15.74
N GLU A 326 -0.37 -3.22 15.39
CA GLU A 326 0.78 -2.50 15.96
C GLU A 326 0.76 -1.00 15.59
N CYS A 327 0.14 -0.61 14.48
CA CYS A 327 -0.11 0.81 14.20
C CYS A 327 -1.13 1.43 15.15
N GLY A 328 -2.09 0.65 15.68
CA GLY A 328 -3.27 1.16 16.39
C GLY A 328 -4.56 1.18 15.58
N TYR A 329 -4.67 0.40 14.49
CA TYR A 329 -5.94 0.24 13.75
C TYR A 329 -6.81 -0.89 14.33
N ASP A 330 -7.02 -0.86 15.65
CA ASP A 330 -7.71 -1.88 16.45
C ASP A 330 -9.12 -2.22 15.94
N ILE A 331 -9.93 -1.21 15.59
CA ILE A 331 -11.30 -1.39 15.10
C ILE A 331 -11.30 -2.20 13.79
N ALA A 332 -10.45 -1.83 12.84
CA ALA A 332 -10.36 -2.50 11.54
C ALA A 332 -9.89 -3.96 11.72
N VAL A 333 -8.89 -4.19 12.58
CA VAL A 333 -8.41 -5.54 12.88
C VAL A 333 -9.50 -6.36 13.55
N ARG A 334 -10.20 -5.81 14.54
CA ARG A 334 -11.31 -6.46 15.24
C ARG A 334 -12.42 -6.91 14.29
N GLU A 335 -12.82 -6.06 13.35
CA GLU A 335 -13.85 -6.40 12.35
C GLU A 335 -13.42 -7.55 11.44
N ILE A 336 -12.17 -7.53 10.96
CA ILE A 336 -11.61 -8.60 10.13
C ILE A 336 -11.56 -9.92 10.91
N LEU A 337 -11.08 -9.90 12.16
CA LEU A 337 -10.99 -11.09 13.00
C LEU A 337 -12.38 -11.72 13.24
N ILE A 338 -13.39 -10.89 13.56
CA ILE A 338 -14.77 -11.35 13.73
C ILE A 338 -15.33 -11.91 12.42
N SER A 339 -15.09 -11.24 11.29
CA SER A 339 -15.53 -11.69 9.96
C SER A 339 -14.93 -13.04 9.59
N ARG A 340 -13.63 -13.24 9.84
CA ARG A 340 -12.95 -14.51 9.60
C ARG A 340 -13.46 -15.62 10.51
N ALA A 341 -13.62 -15.36 11.81
CA ALA A 341 -14.17 -16.32 12.76
C ALA A 341 -15.58 -16.80 12.35
N LYS A 342 -16.44 -15.90 11.86
CA LYS A 342 -17.78 -16.25 11.34
C LYS A 342 -17.76 -17.13 10.09
N ARG A 343 -16.66 -17.14 9.33
CA ARG A 343 -16.46 -17.97 8.14
C ARG A 343 -15.81 -19.33 8.47
N GLN A 344 -15.55 -19.63 9.74
CA GLN A 344 -15.02 -20.92 10.14
C GLN A 344 -15.96 -22.05 9.71
N ASP A 345 -15.40 -23.05 9.04
CA ASP A 345 -16.15 -24.22 8.63
C ASP A 345 -16.34 -25.22 9.78
N ARG A 346 -17.07 -26.30 9.51
CA ARG A 346 -17.36 -27.34 10.53
C ARG A 346 -16.13 -28.13 10.98
N MET A 347 -15.01 -28.05 10.25
CA MET A 347 -13.76 -28.71 10.60
C MET A 347 -12.83 -27.79 11.41
N GLY A 348 -13.18 -26.51 11.55
CA GLY A 348 -12.41 -25.51 12.27
C GLY A 348 -11.52 -24.63 11.38
N ALA A 349 -11.56 -24.81 10.05
CA ALA A 349 -10.74 -24.06 9.12
C ALA A 349 -11.39 -22.75 8.68
N VAL A 350 -10.58 -21.74 8.38
CA VAL A 350 -11.00 -20.52 7.66
C VAL A 350 -10.18 -20.41 6.38
N VAL A 351 -10.86 -20.32 5.25
CA VAL A 351 -10.22 -20.18 3.94
C VAL A 351 -10.55 -18.82 3.34
N HIS A 352 -9.52 -18.08 2.92
CA HIS A 352 -9.64 -16.81 2.22
C HIS A 352 -8.88 -16.88 0.89
N ASN A 353 -9.53 -16.50 -0.22
CA ASN A 353 -8.95 -16.56 -1.57
C ASN A 353 -8.29 -17.90 -1.95
N GLY A 354 -8.78 -19.01 -1.39
CA GLY A 354 -8.24 -20.35 -1.64
C GLY A 354 -7.03 -20.74 -0.79
N VAL A 355 -6.66 -19.92 0.20
CA VAL A 355 -5.59 -20.16 1.18
C VAL A 355 -6.21 -20.42 2.55
N ASP A 356 -5.72 -21.43 3.27
CA ASP A 356 -6.07 -21.65 4.68
C ASP A 356 -5.39 -20.58 5.54
N VAL A 357 -6.19 -19.74 6.19
CA VAL A 357 -5.73 -18.60 6.99
C VAL A 357 -5.99 -18.80 8.48
N THR A 358 -6.26 -20.03 8.91
CA THR A 358 -6.64 -20.34 10.30
C THR A 358 -5.53 -19.97 11.28
N SER A 359 -4.31 -20.47 11.06
CA SER A 359 -3.16 -20.18 11.91
C SER A 359 -2.77 -18.69 11.87
N ALA A 360 -2.78 -18.11 10.66
CA ALA A 360 -2.51 -16.70 10.44
C ALA A 360 -3.47 -15.78 11.20
N THR A 361 -4.76 -16.10 11.18
CA THR A 361 -5.81 -15.32 11.87
C THR A 361 -5.66 -15.43 13.38
N LEU A 362 -5.38 -16.62 13.91
CA LEU A 362 -5.12 -16.80 15.34
C LEU A 362 -3.86 -16.07 15.80
N THR A 363 -2.81 -16.10 14.98
CA THR A 363 -1.55 -15.37 15.26
C THR A 363 -1.79 -13.86 15.35
N ALA A 364 -2.52 -13.30 14.38
CA ALA A 364 -2.89 -11.88 14.39
C ALA A 364 -3.81 -11.52 15.56
N ALA A 365 -4.82 -12.36 15.86
CA ALA A 365 -5.71 -12.17 17.00
C ALA A 365 -4.96 -12.17 18.33
N GLY A 366 -4.01 -13.09 18.48
CA GLY A 366 -3.17 -13.17 19.66
C GLY A 366 -2.35 -11.90 19.89
N ARG A 367 -1.77 -11.32 18.84
CA ARG A 367 -1.03 -10.05 18.98
C ARG A 367 -1.98 -8.88 19.21
N ALA A 368 -3.12 -8.81 18.51
CA ALA A 368 -4.10 -7.75 18.71
C ALA A 368 -4.63 -7.69 20.16
N LEU A 369 -4.92 -8.85 20.76
CA LEU A 369 -5.39 -8.94 22.15
C LEU A 369 -4.29 -8.72 23.20
N GLU A 370 -3.02 -8.90 22.84
CA GLU A 370 -1.90 -8.48 23.69
C GLU A 370 -1.78 -6.95 23.73
N LEU A 371 -1.93 -6.30 22.58
CA LEU A 371 -1.82 -4.84 22.44
C LEU A 371 -3.04 -4.11 23.02
N ALA A 372 -4.24 -4.64 22.79
CA ALA A 372 -5.50 -4.07 23.24
C ALA A 372 -6.39 -5.19 23.81
N PRO A 373 -6.29 -5.49 25.12
CA PRO A 373 -7.12 -6.51 25.76
C PRO A 373 -8.62 -6.20 25.61
N ASP A 374 -9.36 -7.10 24.96
CA ASP A 374 -10.81 -7.01 24.77
C ASP A 374 -11.46 -8.35 25.19
N GLU A 375 -12.13 -8.35 26.35
CA GLU A 375 -12.81 -9.53 26.89
C GLU A 375 -13.94 -10.00 25.98
N ALA A 376 -14.68 -9.06 25.37
CA ALA A 376 -15.80 -9.38 24.49
C ALA A 376 -15.29 -10.01 23.18
N LEU A 377 -14.19 -9.51 22.62
CA LEU A 377 -13.54 -10.10 21.46
C LEU A 377 -12.93 -11.47 21.80
N SER A 378 -12.26 -11.61 22.95
CA SER A 378 -11.70 -12.89 23.39
C SER A 378 -12.79 -13.96 23.49
N LYS A 379 -13.94 -13.61 24.05
CA LYS A 379 -15.13 -14.47 24.09
C LYS A 379 -15.71 -14.75 22.71
N ALA A 380 -15.77 -13.77 21.82
CA ALA A 380 -16.25 -13.95 20.46
C ALA A 380 -15.33 -14.88 19.63
N LEU A 381 -14.04 -14.92 19.95
CA LEU A 381 -13.04 -15.74 19.26
C LEU A 381 -12.78 -17.10 19.93
N SER A 382 -13.38 -17.40 21.09
CA SER A 382 -13.02 -18.60 21.86
C SER A 382 -13.35 -19.91 21.14
N GLU A 383 -14.52 -19.98 20.48
CA GLU A 383 -14.89 -21.15 19.66
C GLU A 383 -13.96 -21.29 18.46
N PHE A 384 -13.68 -20.17 17.77
CA PHE A 384 -12.72 -20.12 16.68
C PHE A 384 -11.34 -20.60 17.11
N ALA A 385 -10.85 -20.17 18.29
CA ALA A 385 -9.57 -20.60 18.84
C ALA A 385 -9.54 -22.09 19.17
N ALA A 386 -10.59 -22.64 19.79
CA ALA A 386 -10.65 -24.06 20.13
C ALA A 386 -10.70 -24.95 18.89
N ASP A 387 -11.61 -24.66 17.96
CA ASP A 387 -11.83 -25.47 16.75
C ASP A 387 -10.68 -25.29 15.75
N GLY A 388 -10.18 -24.06 15.62
CA GLY A 388 -9.02 -23.73 14.80
C GLY A 388 -7.74 -24.39 15.30
N ALA A 389 -7.52 -24.47 16.62
CA ALA A 389 -6.38 -25.19 17.18
C ALA A 389 -6.43 -26.69 16.83
N ARG A 390 -7.62 -27.33 16.89
CA ARG A 390 -7.76 -28.73 16.45
C ARG A 390 -7.47 -28.90 14.98
N TRP A 391 -7.95 -27.97 14.14
CA TRP A 391 -7.65 -27.97 12.71
C TRP A 391 -6.15 -27.86 12.43
N ILE A 392 -5.45 -26.92 13.08
CA ILE A 392 -4.01 -26.68 12.91
C ILE A 392 -3.19 -27.89 13.36
N LEU A 393 -3.56 -28.55 14.46
CA LEU A 393 -2.91 -29.78 14.90
C LEU A 393 -3.03 -30.91 13.87
N ALA A 394 -4.17 -30.99 13.17
CA ALA A 394 -4.40 -31.97 12.12
C ALA A 394 -3.77 -31.60 10.77
N ASN A 395 -3.62 -30.30 10.49
CA ASN A 395 -3.13 -29.76 9.22
C ASN A 395 -2.08 -28.66 9.47
N PRO A 396 -0.89 -29.00 10.02
CA PRO A 396 0.09 -28.00 10.40
C PRO A 396 0.64 -27.26 9.17
N ASP A 397 0.58 -25.93 9.21
CA ASP A 397 1.27 -25.03 8.30
C ASP A 397 2.58 -24.51 8.91
N PRO A 398 3.45 -23.80 8.15
CA PRO A 398 4.72 -23.28 8.68
C PRO A 398 4.60 -22.33 9.90
N THR A 399 3.41 -21.81 10.18
CA THR A 399 3.10 -20.88 11.30
C THR A 399 2.28 -21.54 12.40
N ALA A 400 2.12 -22.87 12.36
CA ALA A 400 1.20 -23.59 13.23
C ALA A 400 1.51 -23.41 14.72
N LYS A 401 2.80 -23.30 15.10
CA LYS A 401 3.20 -23.10 16.49
C LYS A 401 2.73 -21.74 17.01
N GLU A 402 2.96 -20.67 16.25
CA GLU A 402 2.53 -19.32 16.58
C GLU A 402 1.00 -19.23 16.70
N GLY A 403 0.27 -19.86 15.76
CA GLY A 403 -1.19 -19.93 15.79
C GLY A 403 -1.72 -20.65 17.03
N LEU A 404 -1.13 -21.80 17.40
CA LEU A 404 -1.54 -22.57 18.57
C LEU A 404 -1.20 -21.88 19.89
N LEU A 405 -0.04 -21.23 19.99
CA LEU A 405 0.31 -20.42 21.16
C LEU A 405 -0.67 -19.26 21.35
N SER A 406 -1.08 -18.63 20.25
CA SER A 406 -2.08 -17.55 20.26
C SER A 406 -3.46 -18.07 20.64
N ALA A 407 -3.88 -19.21 20.11
CA ALA A 407 -5.13 -19.87 20.51
C ALA A 407 -5.13 -20.18 22.01
N SER A 408 -4.03 -20.72 22.54
CA SER A 408 -3.87 -21.00 23.97
C SER A 408 -4.03 -19.74 24.83
N ARG A 409 -3.43 -18.61 24.41
CA ARG A 409 -3.61 -17.32 25.10
C ARG A 409 -5.06 -16.82 25.09
N ILE A 410 -5.74 -16.90 23.95
CA ILE A 410 -7.17 -16.53 23.83
C ILE A 410 -8.03 -17.41 24.75
N LEU A 411 -7.81 -18.73 24.73
CA LEU A 411 -8.54 -19.68 25.57
C LEU A 411 -8.28 -19.47 27.06
N LYS A 412 -7.05 -19.13 27.44
CA LYS A 412 -6.71 -18.74 28.81
C LYS A 412 -7.47 -17.49 29.24
N GLY A 413 -7.59 -16.49 28.37
CA GLY A 413 -8.33 -15.26 28.65
C GLY A 413 -9.81 -15.48 28.96
N VAL A 414 -10.41 -16.55 28.46
CA VAL A 414 -11.82 -16.92 28.73
C VAL A 414 -11.99 -18.03 29.78
N GLY A 415 -10.91 -18.40 30.49
CA GLY A 415 -10.94 -19.41 31.56
C GLY A 415 -11.08 -20.87 31.09
N ALA A 416 -10.67 -21.19 29.86
CA ALA A 416 -10.72 -22.55 29.31
C ALA A 416 -9.48 -23.40 29.70
N ASP A 417 -9.17 -23.49 31.00
CA ASP A 417 -7.92 -24.04 31.54
C ASP A 417 -7.59 -25.45 31.05
N LYS A 418 -8.61 -26.30 30.89
CA LYS A 418 -8.43 -27.67 30.38
C LYS A 418 -7.87 -27.68 28.95
N ALA A 419 -8.42 -26.86 28.07
CA ALA A 419 -7.97 -26.78 26.68
C ALA A 419 -6.55 -26.18 26.60
N VAL A 420 -6.26 -25.19 27.44
CA VAL A 420 -4.91 -24.60 27.57
C VAL A 420 -3.87 -25.66 27.96
N HIS A 421 -4.20 -26.49 28.95
CA HIS A 421 -3.33 -27.57 29.40
C HIS A 421 -3.09 -28.61 28.29
N GLU A 422 -4.16 -29.06 27.61
CA GLU A 422 -4.05 -30.01 26.49
C GLU A 422 -3.19 -29.45 25.35
N LEU A 423 -3.36 -28.18 24.98
CA LEU A 423 -2.53 -27.54 23.95
C LEU A 423 -1.06 -27.45 24.36
N ALA A 424 -0.78 -27.13 25.63
CA ALA A 424 0.58 -27.04 26.14
C ALA A 424 1.34 -28.38 26.05
N GLU A 425 0.65 -29.52 26.17
CA GLU A 425 1.24 -30.85 26.00
C GLU A 425 1.51 -31.19 24.52
N LEU A 426 0.65 -30.73 23.61
CA LEU A 426 0.71 -31.09 22.18
C LEU A 426 1.70 -30.22 21.38
N ILE A 427 1.77 -28.92 21.64
CA ILE A 427 2.60 -27.96 20.87
C ILE A 427 4.09 -28.37 20.79
N PRO A 428 4.77 -28.81 21.86
CA PRO A 428 6.19 -29.17 21.79
C PRO A 428 6.49 -30.32 20.81
N SER A 429 5.53 -31.24 20.64
CA SER A 429 5.67 -32.40 19.75
C SER A 429 5.31 -32.10 18.28
N LEU A 430 4.80 -30.91 17.99
CA LEU A 430 4.31 -30.55 16.68
C LEU A 430 5.47 -30.41 15.67
N THR A 431 5.42 -31.24 14.63
CA THR A 431 6.29 -31.11 13.46
C THR A 431 5.64 -30.15 12.48
N VAL A 432 6.40 -29.14 12.08
CA VAL A 432 5.96 -28.07 11.19
C VAL A 432 6.69 -28.22 9.86
N PRO A 433 6.01 -28.06 8.71
CA PRO A 433 6.68 -28.13 7.41
C PRO A 433 7.69 -26.99 7.24
N ASP A 434 8.82 -27.29 6.58
CA ASP A 434 9.83 -26.28 6.26
C ASP A 434 9.25 -25.16 5.37
N ILE A 435 9.61 -23.92 5.70
CA ILE A 435 9.37 -22.77 4.83
C ILE A 435 10.27 -22.95 3.60
N LYS A 436 9.64 -23.15 2.42
CA LYS A 436 10.38 -23.13 1.17
C LYS A 436 11.01 -21.75 0.99
N LYS A 437 12.34 -21.68 0.97
CA LYS A 437 13.04 -20.47 0.54
C LYS A 437 12.61 -20.14 -0.89
N SER A 438 12.36 -18.85 -1.17
CA SER A 438 12.08 -18.43 -2.55
C SER A 438 13.29 -18.73 -3.42
N ASP A 439 13.04 -19.06 -4.69
CA ASP A 439 14.10 -19.23 -5.69
C ASP A 439 15.04 -18.00 -5.73
N ASP A 440 16.30 -18.21 -6.14
CA ASP A 440 17.26 -17.13 -6.38
C ASP A 440 16.72 -16.21 -7.49
N ILE A 441 16.08 -15.12 -7.09
CA ILE A 441 15.63 -14.06 -7.99
C ILE A 441 16.77 -13.05 -8.13
N GLU A 442 17.16 -12.78 -9.36
CA GLU A 442 18.17 -11.77 -9.69
C GLU A 442 17.70 -10.37 -9.24
N GLY A 443 18.49 -9.71 -8.38
CA GLY A 443 18.20 -8.39 -7.82
C GLY A 443 18.20 -8.35 -6.29
N ILE A 444 17.79 -7.21 -5.72
CA ILE A 444 17.62 -7.02 -4.28
C ILE A 444 16.20 -7.45 -3.90
N ASN A 445 16.06 -8.48 -3.06
CA ASN A 445 14.78 -8.87 -2.48
C ASN A 445 14.43 -7.98 -1.28
N THR A 446 13.56 -7.00 -1.50
CA THR A 446 13.17 -6.01 -0.47
C THR A 446 12.33 -6.65 0.63
N LEU A 447 11.57 -7.71 0.33
CA LEU A 447 10.78 -8.45 1.32
C LEU A 447 11.66 -9.18 2.32
N GLU A 448 12.68 -9.88 1.84
CA GLU A 448 13.66 -10.55 2.71
C GLU A 448 14.54 -9.54 3.46
N MET A 449 14.89 -8.41 2.84
CA MET A 449 15.55 -7.30 3.54
C MET A 449 14.69 -6.75 4.67
N ALA A 450 13.39 -6.53 4.45
CA ALA A 450 12.47 -6.00 5.45
C ALA A 450 12.27 -6.96 6.63
N LYS A 451 12.09 -8.25 6.35
CA LYS A 451 12.06 -9.31 7.39
C LYS A 451 13.35 -9.33 8.19
N SER A 452 14.49 -9.34 7.49
CA SER A 452 15.80 -9.38 8.15
C SER A 452 16.06 -8.14 9.01
N ALA A 453 15.58 -6.95 8.61
CA ALA A 453 15.68 -5.75 9.43
C ALA A 453 14.90 -5.94 10.74
N PHE A 454 13.65 -6.41 10.65
CA PHE A 454 12.81 -6.68 11.82
C PHE A 454 13.42 -7.72 12.77
N ASP A 455 13.91 -8.84 12.22
CA ASP A 455 14.51 -9.91 13.02
C ASP A 455 15.76 -9.42 13.76
N GLN A 456 16.60 -8.62 13.07
CA GLN A 456 17.82 -8.07 13.65
C GLN A 456 17.57 -7.06 14.76
N LEU A 457 16.46 -6.31 14.74
CA LEU A 457 16.13 -5.38 15.82
C LEU A 457 16.05 -6.05 17.21
N THR A 458 15.84 -7.37 17.26
CA THR A 458 15.77 -8.12 18.52
C THR A 458 17.15 -8.38 19.11
N THR A 459 18.18 -8.58 18.27
CA THR A 459 19.51 -9.05 18.68
C THR A 459 20.60 -7.99 18.51
N ASP A 460 20.50 -7.18 17.47
CA ASP A 460 21.42 -6.10 17.12
C ASP A 460 20.63 -4.93 16.49
N PRO A 461 20.07 -4.04 17.34
CA PRO A 461 19.24 -2.92 16.89
C PRO A 461 19.93 -1.99 15.89
N GLU A 462 21.22 -1.73 16.04
CA GLU A 462 22.00 -0.86 15.15
C GLU A 462 22.07 -1.43 13.73
N THR A 463 22.39 -2.72 13.59
CA THR A 463 22.38 -3.37 12.27
C THR A 463 20.97 -3.44 11.69
N GLY A 464 19.96 -3.69 12.53
CA GLY A 464 18.55 -3.65 12.13
C GLY A 464 18.14 -2.28 11.58
N PHE A 465 18.53 -1.19 12.25
CA PHE A 465 18.28 0.18 11.82
C PHE A 465 18.97 0.50 10.49
N VAL A 466 20.26 0.16 10.33
CA VAL A 466 20.98 0.36 9.07
C VAL A 466 20.28 -0.34 7.90
N LYS A 467 19.74 -1.55 8.11
CA LYS A 467 18.95 -2.24 7.08
C LYS A 467 17.62 -1.55 6.80
N LEU A 468 16.98 -0.99 7.81
CA LEU A 468 15.75 -0.22 7.66
C LEU A 468 15.99 1.04 6.82
N GLU A 469 17.10 1.75 7.05
CA GLU A 469 17.51 2.90 6.23
C GLU A 469 17.83 2.50 4.78
N GLN A 470 18.55 1.39 4.60
CA GLN A 470 18.81 0.83 3.27
C GLN A 470 17.50 0.52 2.54
N LEU A 471 16.55 -0.12 3.23
CA LEU A 471 15.22 -0.40 2.68
C LEU A 471 14.49 0.91 2.32
N ALA A 472 14.47 1.91 3.20
CA ALA A 472 13.88 3.21 2.91
C ALA A 472 14.49 3.86 1.65
N SER A 473 15.80 3.76 1.46
CA SER A 473 16.51 4.30 0.28
C SER A 473 16.13 3.63 -1.07
N LEU A 474 15.48 2.47 -1.01
CA LEU A 474 14.96 1.72 -2.16
C LEU A 474 13.48 2.03 -2.44
N ALA A 475 12.82 2.83 -1.60
CA ALA A 475 11.43 3.22 -1.81
C ALA A 475 11.28 3.99 -3.14
N SER A 476 10.15 3.78 -3.80
CA SER A 476 9.77 4.52 -4.99
C SER A 476 9.50 6.00 -4.67
N PRO A 477 9.39 6.89 -5.68
CA PRO A 477 8.96 8.28 -5.48
C PRO A 477 7.58 8.42 -4.81
N THR A 478 6.82 7.34 -4.78
CA THR A 478 5.52 7.21 -4.09
C THR A 478 5.63 6.40 -2.81
N MET A 479 6.83 6.33 -2.22
CA MET A 479 7.12 5.77 -0.89
C MET A 479 6.64 4.32 -0.70
N ASN A 480 6.84 3.48 -1.72
CA ASN A 480 6.50 2.06 -1.68
C ASN A 480 7.55 1.19 -2.39
N TRP A 481 7.48 -0.13 -2.19
CA TRP A 481 8.47 -1.06 -2.74
C TRP A 481 7.86 -2.13 -3.61
N PRO A 482 8.48 -2.45 -4.76
CA PRO A 482 8.34 -3.76 -5.37
C PRO A 482 8.93 -4.86 -4.48
N THR A 483 8.50 -6.11 -4.64
CA THR A 483 9.06 -7.28 -3.90
C THR A 483 10.55 -7.49 -4.18
N CYS A 484 10.96 -7.30 -5.44
CA CYS A 484 12.36 -7.35 -5.84
C CYS A 484 12.68 -6.15 -6.72
N VAL A 485 13.83 -5.54 -6.50
CA VAL A 485 14.29 -4.37 -7.26
C VAL A 485 15.64 -4.63 -7.91
N ASP A 486 15.84 -4.09 -9.10
CA ASP A 486 17.14 -4.04 -9.73
C ASP A 486 18.05 -3.04 -8.97
N PRO A 487 19.29 -3.43 -8.61
CA PRO A 487 20.17 -2.59 -7.80
C PRO A 487 20.56 -1.27 -8.48
N SER A 488 20.60 -1.24 -9.81
CA SER A 488 21.06 -0.07 -10.57
C SER A 488 19.93 0.93 -10.86
N THR A 489 18.79 0.43 -11.31
CA THR A 489 17.64 1.22 -11.73
C THR A 489 16.62 1.44 -10.62
N LYS A 490 16.74 0.70 -9.50
CA LYS A 490 15.77 0.65 -8.39
C LYS A 490 14.33 0.35 -8.85
N SER A 491 14.19 -0.26 -10.04
CA SER A 491 12.90 -0.62 -10.63
C SER A 491 12.56 -2.06 -10.29
N GLY A 492 11.26 -2.37 -10.18
CA GLY A 492 10.83 -3.70 -9.77
C GLY A 492 11.07 -4.75 -10.85
N THR A 493 11.64 -5.90 -10.47
CA THR A 493 11.98 -7.00 -11.40
C THR A 493 11.05 -8.20 -11.22
N ALA A 494 10.57 -8.45 -10.00
CA ALA A 494 9.71 -9.57 -9.67
C ALA A 494 8.71 -9.24 -8.57
N GLY A 495 7.78 -10.18 -8.34
CA GLY A 495 6.78 -10.07 -7.28
C GLY A 495 5.70 -9.01 -7.52
N ALA A 496 5.16 -8.39 -6.48
CA ALA A 496 4.27 -7.24 -6.59
C ALA A 496 5.06 -5.95 -6.82
N GLY A 497 4.50 -4.97 -7.51
CA GLY A 497 5.15 -3.67 -7.76
C GLY A 497 4.90 -2.60 -6.70
N HIS A 498 3.94 -2.85 -5.82
CA HIS A 498 3.77 -2.24 -4.51
C HIS A 498 3.44 -3.39 -3.56
N ASP A 499 4.41 -3.91 -2.82
CA ASP A 499 4.25 -5.06 -1.94
C ASP A 499 3.90 -4.61 -0.51
N LEU A 500 2.65 -4.84 -0.12
CA LEU A 500 2.16 -4.47 1.22
C LEU A 500 2.86 -5.26 2.34
N ARG A 501 3.48 -6.41 2.04
CA ARG A 501 4.26 -7.17 3.02
C ARG A 501 5.55 -6.46 3.38
N VAL A 502 6.21 -5.84 2.39
CA VAL A 502 7.39 -4.99 2.63
C VAL A 502 6.99 -3.81 3.50
N SER A 503 5.85 -3.17 3.18
CA SER A 503 5.29 -2.06 3.96
C SER A 503 4.98 -2.49 5.40
N ALA A 504 4.43 -3.70 5.59
CA ALA A 504 4.14 -4.24 6.92
C ALA A 504 5.42 -4.42 7.72
N TRP A 505 6.41 -5.14 7.19
CA TRP A 505 7.68 -5.33 7.91
C TRP A 505 8.41 -4.03 8.19
N PHE A 506 8.39 -3.06 7.26
CA PHE A 506 8.97 -1.74 7.48
C PHE A 506 8.29 -1.01 8.65
N VAL A 507 6.96 -0.91 8.63
CA VAL A 507 6.17 -0.26 9.69
C VAL A 507 6.41 -0.93 11.04
N ARG A 508 6.34 -2.26 11.09
CA ARG A 508 6.59 -3.04 12.31
C ARG A 508 8.00 -2.83 12.86
N SER A 509 9.00 -2.71 11.98
CA SER A 509 10.39 -2.44 12.36
C SER A 509 10.54 -1.04 12.96
N LEU A 510 9.94 -0.02 12.34
CA LEU A 510 10.02 1.34 12.88
C LEU A 510 9.27 1.45 14.21
N LEU A 511 8.08 0.84 14.32
CA LEU A 511 7.33 0.79 15.58
C LEU A 511 8.13 0.13 16.68
N ARG A 512 8.76 -1.03 16.42
CA ARG A 512 9.65 -1.69 17.39
C ARG A 512 10.85 -0.84 17.77
N LEU A 513 11.42 -0.09 16.83
CA LEU A 513 12.53 0.82 17.12
C LEU A 513 12.10 1.93 18.08
N LEU A 514 10.87 2.46 17.93
CA LEU A 514 10.33 3.51 18.80
C LEU A 514 9.84 2.97 20.15
N VAL A 515 9.16 1.83 20.14
CA VAL A 515 8.55 1.18 21.29
C VAL A 515 8.69 -0.33 21.14
N ASP A 516 9.55 -0.93 21.95
CA ASP A 516 9.70 -2.38 22.01
C ASP A 516 9.14 -2.92 23.34
N ASP A 517 8.13 -3.76 23.19
CA ASP A 517 7.37 -4.40 24.25
C ASP A 517 7.63 -5.91 24.33
N THR A 518 8.64 -6.43 23.63
CA THR A 518 8.89 -7.88 23.56
C THR A 518 9.54 -8.45 24.83
N CYS A 519 10.22 -7.62 25.61
CA CYS A 519 10.89 -7.99 26.85
C CYS A 519 10.08 -7.60 28.08
N ASP A 520 10.44 -8.14 29.25
CA ASP A 520 9.83 -7.85 30.56
C ASP A 520 9.93 -6.37 31.02
N GLN A 521 10.57 -5.53 30.22
CA GLN A 521 10.68 -4.10 30.42
C GLN A 521 10.30 -3.40 29.12
N LEU A 522 9.68 -2.23 29.23
CA LEU A 522 9.37 -1.38 28.10
C LEU A 522 10.65 -0.67 27.64
N ARG A 523 11.03 -0.83 26.38
CA ARG A 523 12.19 -0.15 25.79
C ARG A 523 11.72 0.89 24.79
N LEU A 524 12.09 2.14 25.01
CA LEU A 524 11.82 3.26 24.11
C LEU A 524 13.08 3.58 23.32
N ALA A 525 12.94 3.97 22.05
CA ALA A 525 14.09 4.35 21.20
C ALA A 525 15.25 3.34 21.28
N LEU A 526 15.09 2.16 20.66
CA LEU A 526 16.12 1.12 20.62
C LEU A 526 17.46 1.61 20.04
N VAL A 527 17.37 2.52 19.07
CA VAL A 527 18.49 3.20 18.43
C VAL A 527 18.15 4.69 18.36
N TRP A 528 19.13 5.55 18.64
CA TRP A 528 19.00 6.98 18.41
C TRP A 528 19.88 7.40 17.22
N PRO A 529 19.29 7.73 16.05
CA PRO A 529 20.05 8.18 14.89
C PRO A 529 20.91 9.40 15.23
N LYS A 530 22.12 9.47 14.66
CA LYS A 530 23.04 10.58 14.94
C LYS A 530 22.47 11.92 14.48
N GLU A 531 21.69 11.89 13.40
CA GLU A 531 21.01 13.03 12.81
C GLU A 531 19.90 13.57 13.72
N TRP A 532 19.47 12.82 14.73
CA TRP A 532 18.45 13.22 15.70
C TRP A 532 19.05 13.86 16.97
N LEU A 533 20.39 13.87 17.12
CA LEU A 533 21.04 14.51 18.26
C LEU A 533 20.73 16.00 18.32
N GLY A 534 20.32 16.48 19.49
CA GLY A 534 19.88 17.86 19.70
C GLY A 534 18.47 18.17 19.19
N LEU A 535 17.80 17.24 18.49
CA LEU A 535 16.45 17.44 17.97
C LEU A 535 15.40 16.77 18.85
N GLY A 536 14.27 17.44 19.02
CA GLY A 536 13.12 16.89 19.73
C GLY A 536 12.47 15.74 18.96
N VAL A 537 12.00 14.73 19.68
CA VAL A 537 11.18 13.63 19.16
C VAL A 537 9.93 13.51 20.02
N GLU A 538 8.79 13.28 19.39
CA GLU A 538 7.56 12.91 20.10
C GLU A 538 6.92 11.68 19.45
N VAL A 539 6.51 10.74 20.28
CA VAL A 539 5.79 9.52 19.91
C VAL A 539 4.51 9.48 20.71
N HIS A 540 3.38 9.30 20.04
CA HIS A 540 2.05 9.38 20.64
C HIS A 540 1.26 8.10 20.35
N GLY A 541 0.74 7.46 21.41
CA GLY A 541 -0.25 6.39 21.33
C GLY A 541 0.20 5.17 20.53
N VAL A 542 1.42 4.67 20.76
CA VAL A 542 1.86 3.39 20.18
C VAL A 542 1.35 2.24 21.03
N PRO A 543 0.51 1.34 20.49
CA PRO A 543 0.02 0.20 21.26
C PRO A 543 1.17 -0.70 21.72
N SER A 544 1.09 -1.15 22.97
CA SER A 544 2.03 -2.12 23.53
C SER A 544 1.30 -3.09 24.46
N ARG A 545 1.95 -4.21 24.83
CA ARG A 545 1.42 -5.13 25.85
C ARG A 545 1.20 -4.51 27.23
N TYR A 546 1.71 -3.30 27.45
CA TYR A 546 1.61 -2.55 28.70
C TYR A 546 0.56 -1.44 28.64
N GLY A 547 -0.10 -1.23 27.51
CA GLY A 547 -0.96 -0.05 27.25
C GLY A 547 -0.42 0.83 26.13
N ASP A 548 -1.16 1.87 25.77
CA ASP A 548 -0.74 2.82 24.75
C ASP A 548 0.40 3.70 25.27
N VAL A 549 1.52 3.71 24.54
CA VAL A 549 2.76 4.36 24.97
C VAL A 549 2.93 5.69 24.23
N SER A 550 3.10 6.76 24.99
CA SER A 550 3.52 8.07 24.51
C SER A 550 4.84 8.46 25.18
N TRP A 551 5.77 9.01 24.42
CA TRP A 551 7.03 9.51 24.96
C TRP A 551 7.59 10.65 24.14
N ALA A 552 8.41 11.48 24.78
CA ALA A 552 9.09 12.58 24.11
C ALA A 552 10.52 12.73 24.62
N VAL A 553 11.38 13.28 23.77
CA VAL A 553 12.74 13.68 24.14
C VAL A 553 12.90 15.17 23.86
N ARG A 554 13.40 15.89 24.87
CA ARG A 554 13.78 17.31 24.80
C ARG A 554 15.24 17.47 25.21
N TRP A 555 15.93 18.47 24.69
CA TRP A 555 17.37 18.64 24.94
C TRP A 555 17.67 19.79 25.90
N HIS A 556 18.59 19.57 26.84
CA HIS A 556 19.14 20.55 27.76
C HIS A 556 20.68 20.55 27.63
N GLY A 557 21.19 21.29 26.65
CA GLY A 557 22.59 21.16 26.25
C GLY A 557 22.85 19.78 25.63
N ASP A 558 23.89 19.10 26.09
CA ASP A 558 24.27 17.74 25.66
C ASP A 558 23.43 16.64 26.33
N ARG A 559 22.48 16.99 27.21
CA ARG A 559 21.66 16.02 27.96
C ARG A 559 20.23 15.95 27.43
N PRO A 560 19.74 14.77 27.03
CA PRO A 560 18.34 14.57 26.71
C PRO A 560 17.52 14.36 27.98
N ALA A 561 16.37 15.00 28.06
CA ALA A 561 15.29 14.72 29.00
C ALA A 561 14.24 13.86 28.29
N VAL A 562 13.97 12.67 28.84
CA VAL A 562 12.92 11.78 28.36
C VAL A 562 11.68 11.91 29.24
N LEU A 563 10.51 11.99 28.61
CA LEU A 563 9.20 11.95 29.24
C LEU A 563 8.45 10.75 28.67
N TRP A 564 7.73 10.02 29.51
CA TRP A 564 6.89 8.92 29.06
C TRP A 564 5.58 8.83 29.84
N GLU A 565 4.57 8.31 29.17
CA GLU A 565 3.25 8.00 29.67
C GLU A 565 2.75 6.70 29.02
N VAL A 566 2.21 5.80 29.83
CA VAL A 566 1.64 4.53 29.41
C VAL A 566 0.23 4.42 29.96
N ASP A 567 -0.76 4.52 29.06
CA ASP A 567 -2.17 4.48 29.41
C ASP A 567 -2.53 3.14 30.03
N ASP A 568 -3.15 3.18 31.22
CA ASP A 568 -3.50 2.01 32.02
C ASP A 568 -2.34 1.03 32.32
N GLY A 569 -1.09 1.50 32.19
CA GLY A 569 0.09 0.66 32.38
C GLY A 569 0.36 0.22 33.83
N PRO A 570 1.18 -0.83 34.02
CA PRO A 570 1.53 -1.31 35.36
C PRO A 570 2.27 -0.25 36.19
N ILE A 571 1.98 -0.21 37.49
CA ILE A 571 2.62 0.75 38.42
C ILE A 571 4.11 0.43 38.61
N ASP A 572 4.48 -0.85 38.49
CA ASP A 572 5.85 -1.36 38.60
C ASP A 572 6.54 -1.51 37.24
N LEU A 573 6.00 -0.88 36.19
CA LEU A 573 6.58 -0.91 34.85
C LEU A 573 8.00 -0.36 34.88
N LYS A 574 8.93 -1.10 34.28
CA LYS A 574 10.31 -0.65 34.07
C LYS A 574 10.47 -0.13 32.66
N VAL A 575 11.10 1.04 32.55
CA VAL A 575 11.31 1.73 31.27
C VAL A 575 12.81 1.90 31.02
N GLN A 576 13.25 1.64 29.80
CA GLN A 576 14.63 1.86 29.36
C GLN A 576 14.65 2.68 28.06
N VAL A 577 15.75 3.38 27.81
CA VAL A 577 15.95 4.17 26.58
C VAL A 577 17.33 3.87 25.99
N PRO A 578 17.58 2.62 25.53
CA PRO A 578 18.92 2.14 25.23
C PRO A 578 19.63 2.91 24.12
N GLY A 579 18.90 3.51 23.16
CA GLY A 579 19.49 4.32 22.10
C GLY A 579 20.10 5.64 22.59
N LEU A 580 19.71 6.14 23.77
CA LEU A 580 20.23 7.38 24.36
C LEU A 580 21.10 7.12 25.59
N ASP A 581 20.61 6.31 26.54
CA ASP A 581 21.33 5.96 27.76
C ASP A 581 21.08 4.48 28.12
N PRO A 582 21.99 3.57 27.75
CA PRO A 582 21.87 2.14 28.05
C PRO A 582 21.86 1.80 29.54
N GLN A 583 22.29 2.72 30.41
CA GLN A 583 22.32 2.50 31.86
C GLN A 583 21.07 3.03 32.56
N PHE A 584 20.25 3.81 31.86
CA PHE A 584 19.02 4.37 32.41
C PHE A 584 17.97 3.27 32.69
N GLN A 585 17.36 3.36 33.87
CA GLN A 585 16.14 2.63 34.24
C GLN A 585 15.16 3.61 34.89
N GLY A 586 14.01 3.79 34.25
CA GLY A 586 12.84 4.45 34.82
C GLY A 586 11.89 3.43 35.46
N GLU A 587 11.06 3.93 36.38
CA GLU A 587 10.01 3.14 37.04
C GLU A 587 8.67 3.86 36.92
N GLY A 588 7.60 3.06 36.77
CA GLY A 588 6.23 3.53 36.69
C GLY A 588 5.75 3.84 35.27
N ARG A 589 4.42 3.91 35.16
CA ARG A 589 3.70 4.22 33.90
C ARG A 589 3.84 5.67 33.44
N VAL A 590 4.23 6.60 34.31
CA VAL A 590 4.47 8.01 33.96
C VAL A 590 5.78 8.45 34.60
N GLY A 591 6.62 9.14 33.84
CA GLY A 591 7.84 9.70 34.37
C GLY A 591 8.53 10.72 33.47
N GLU A 592 9.46 11.45 34.06
CA GLU A 592 10.32 12.44 33.41
C GLU A 592 11.72 12.31 34.03
N GLN A 593 12.74 12.20 33.19
CA GLN A 593 14.12 12.09 33.66
C GLN A 593 15.11 12.77 32.71
N LEU A 594 16.02 13.55 33.28
CA LEU A 594 17.22 14.02 32.58
C LEU A 594 18.29 12.91 32.56
N LEU A 595 18.69 12.49 31.36
CA LEU A 595 19.63 11.39 31.15
C LEU A 595 21.09 11.84 31.19
N SER A 596 22.00 10.88 31.05
CA SER A 596 23.43 11.14 30.88
C SER A 596 23.71 11.96 29.62
N PRO A 597 24.78 12.78 29.61
CA PRO A 597 25.15 13.58 28.44
C PRO A 597 25.54 12.68 27.25
N VAL A 598 25.07 13.03 26.06
CA VAL A 598 25.32 12.33 24.81
C VAL A 598 26.43 13.05 24.04
N GLY A 599 27.68 12.62 24.27
CA GLY A 599 28.85 13.00 23.48
C GLY A 599 29.64 14.24 23.96
N ASN A 600 30.95 14.06 24.13
CA ASN A 600 31.95 15.14 24.25
C ASN A 600 32.59 15.51 22.89
N GLU A 601 32.17 14.92 21.75
CA GLU A 601 32.89 14.99 20.46
C GLU A 601 32.02 15.29 19.21
N VAL A 602 30.77 15.74 19.36
CA VAL A 602 29.93 16.11 18.20
C VAL A 602 29.44 17.54 18.37
N GLU A 603 29.78 18.43 17.42
CA GLU A 603 29.21 19.78 17.35
C GLU A 603 27.69 19.67 17.26
N MET A 604 27.01 20.08 18.33
CA MET A 604 25.56 20.16 18.35
C MET A 604 25.10 21.19 17.32
N TYR A 605 23.99 20.91 16.64
CA TYR A 605 23.39 21.84 15.71
C TYR A 605 22.94 23.09 16.48
N ASP A 606 23.61 24.22 16.26
CA ASP A 606 23.29 25.50 16.90
C ASP A 606 22.14 26.15 16.13
N PRO A 607 20.91 26.23 16.68
CA PRO A 607 19.79 26.83 15.97
C PRO A 607 19.93 28.35 16.07
N VAL A 608 20.65 28.96 15.13
CA VAL A 608 20.56 30.40 14.94
C VAL A 608 19.16 30.71 14.38
N ASP A 609 18.36 31.34 15.24
CA ASP A 609 17.05 31.95 14.99
C ASP A 609 15.86 31.01 14.68
N ALA A 610 15.28 30.44 15.73
CA ALA A 610 13.82 30.37 15.87
C ALA A 610 13.46 30.22 17.36
N ASP A 611 13.06 31.32 17.98
CA ASP A 611 12.43 31.31 19.30
C ASP A 611 10.90 31.18 19.08
N PRO A 612 10.27 30.02 19.37
CA PRO A 612 8.91 30.00 19.82
C PRO A 612 8.94 29.81 21.34
N GLU A 613 8.27 30.71 22.06
CA GLU A 613 8.04 30.58 23.51
C GLU A 613 7.70 29.13 23.90
N PRO A 614 8.23 28.63 25.03
CA PRO A 614 7.91 27.27 25.49
C PRO A 614 6.40 27.16 25.70
N PRO A 615 5.70 26.22 25.03
CA PRO A 615 4.31 25.96 25.33
C PRO A 615 4.20 25.45 26.77
N ALA A 616 3.15 25.89 27.46
CA ALA A 616 2.86 25.50 28.83
C ALA A 616 2.90 23.97 28.99
N SER A 617 3.39 23.51 30.15
CA SER A 617 3.40 22.10 30.57
C SER A 617 2.06 21.44 30.30
N GLY A 618 1.95 20.75 29.16
CA GLY A 618 0.78 20.01 28.74
C GLY A 618 1.03 18.53 29.01
N THR A 619 0.13 17.93 29.77
CA THR A 619 -0.09 16.48 29.79
C THR A 619 -0.31 15.96 28.36
N PHE A 620 0.13 14.74 28.07
CA PHE A 620 -0.29 14.05 26.86
C PHE A 620 -1.79 13.77 27.05
N SER A 621 -2.66 14.53 26.38
CA SER A 621 -4.12 14.37 26.47
C SER A 621 -4.77 14.68 25.14
#